data_AF-A0A7X9ID18-F1
#
_entry.id   AF-A0A7X9ID18-F1
#
_cell.length_a   1.000
_cell.length_b   1.000
_cell.length_c   1.000
_cell.angle_alpha   90.00
_cell.angle_beta   90.00
_cell.angle_gamma   90.00
#
_symmetry.space_group_name_H-M   'P 1'
#
loop_
_entity.id
_entity.type
_entity.pdbx_description
1 polymer ?
#
loop_
_entity_poly.entity_id
_entity_poly.type
_entity_poly.pdbx_seq_one_letter_code
_entity_poly.pdbx_strand_id
1 'polypeptide(L)'
;ADPALVPEARSIGLLSYHEAMELSHFGAKILFPLSLYPAMIKKIPVIVRNTFNPAHPGTLIGMESAKGNGVIRGITSLRNISLINVEGSGMAGVTGISARMFGSLSQNNINIILISQASSEQSICVAVRREDSSDAIRILREAFVHELSAGLITSVYGEEELAIVAVVGENMRHVPGVAAKVFTPLGRNGINIKAISQGSSELNISFVINEGDLKKTLRVLHQALFSSEIRRLNIFMAGTGSIGSRLLEMIHEQEKSLLSQRIELKICGLINTRKMILSDNGISPGNWKAELETSADAADFRKFSGKIVTGKYENSVFIDATASDQPVEHYSELISSNVSIVAANKRANTGSLGLYLNLQNSARRSNVLFNYETNVGAGLPVINVIRNLISGGDEIIKIEAVLSGTVNWLLSEYDGSRPFCELVKEAMRRGYTEPYPGDDLLGIDVARKILLLARESGFMLEPEDVETEPVLPGGVPEGIDTDHLLDIIRLREGLIRQTYKEADERNMKLKYVAVTGKGYASVKLTATDTSHPFYTLKGSENCLIFTTKYYSQYPLVIKGPGAGVDVTSAGLLADIVRIAESVRV
;
A
#
# COMPACT_ATOMS: atom_id res chain seq x y z
N ALA A 1 -0.26 24.91 -6.76
CA ALA A 1 0.97 24.63 -5.99
C ALA A 1 2.17 25.19 -6.76
N ASP A 2 3.35 25.28 -6.15
CA ASP A 2 4.58 25.69 -6.83
C ASP A 2 4.95 24.67 -7.94
N PRO A 3 4.97 25.07 -9.23
CA PRO A 3 5.26 24.17 -10.35
C PRO A 3 6.68 23.59 -10.31
N ALA A 4 7.63 24.22 -9.60
CA ALA A 4 8.98 23.67 -9.43
C ALA A 4 9.01 22.44 -8.52
N LEU A 5 8.04 22.30 -7.60
CA LEU A 5 7.94 21.19 -6.66
C LEU A 5 6.85 20.18 -7.08
N VAL A 6 5.82 20.66 -7.78
CA VAL A 6 4.68 19.88 -8.27
C VAL A 6 4.54 20.09 -9.78
N PRO A 7 5.12 19.22 -10.63
CA PRO A 7 5.08 19.36 -12.09
C PRO A 7 3.66 19.43 -12.68
N GLU A 8 2.67 18.82 -12.01
CA GLU A 8 1.27 18.81 -12.40
C GLU A 8 0.50 20.08 -12.00
N ALA A 9 1.17 21.08 -11.41
CA ALA A 9 0.55 22.32 -10.97
C ALA A 9 -0.16 23.04 -12.12
N ARG A 10 -1.41 23.46 -11.88
CA ARG A 10 -2.23 24.18 -12.86
C ARG A 10 -2.22 25.68 -12.60
N SER A 11 -2.32 26.47 -13.67
CA SER A 11 -2.52 27.91 -13.55
C SER A 11 -3.93 28.21 -13.04
N ILE A 12 -4.04 29.18 -12.12
CA ILE A 12 -5.32 29.63 -11.58
C ILE A 12 -5.82 30.79 -12.46
N GLY A 13 -7.02 30.66 -13.05
CA GLY A 13 -7.56 31.71 -13.93
C GLY A 13 -8.14 32.91 -13.18
N LEU A 14 -8.73 32.69 -12.00
CA LEU A 14 -9.44 33.71 -11.23
C LEU A 14 -9.27 33.45 -9.72
N LEU A 15 -8.96 34.49 -8.97
CA LEU A 15 -8.84 34.51 -7.51
C LEU A 15 -9.62 35.69 -6.92
N SER A 16 -10.14 35.53 -5.71
CA SER A 16 -10.56 36.69 -4.92
C SER A 16 -9.35 37.45 -4.37
N TYR A 17 -9.54 38.72 -3.98
CA TYR A 17 -8.48 39.48 -3.29
C TYR A 17 -8.00 38.76 -2.03
N HIS A 18 -8.91 38.19 -1.25
CA HIS A 18 -8.60 37.49 -0.01
C HIS A 18 -7.77 36.22 -0.27
N GLU A 19 -8.18 35.39 -1.24
CA GLU A 19 -7.43 34.19 -1.63
C GLU A 19 -6.02 34.55 -2.13
N ALA A 20 -5.88 35.61 -2.93
CA ALA A 20 -4.60 36.08 -3.42
C ALA A 20 -3.67 36.59 -2.29
N MET A 21 -4.21 37.34 -1.33
CA MET A 21 -3.46 37.82 -0.17
C MET A 21 -2.94 36.66 0.70
N GLU A 22 -3.78 35.64 0.93
CA GLU A 22 -3.41 34.43 1.70
C GLU A 22 -2.33 33.60 1.00
N LEU A 23 -2.45 33.38 -0.32
CA LEU A 23 -1.43 32.68 -1.10
C LEU A 23 -0.08 33.39 -1.04
N SER A 24 -0.10 34.72 -1.13
CA SER A 24 1.09 35.57 -1.03
C SER A 24 1.74 35.55 0.34
N HIS A 25 0.94 35.53 1.41
CA HIS A 25 1.45 35.48 2.78
C HIS A 25 2.32 34.25 3.03
N PHE A 26 1.88 33.08 2.56
CA PHE A 26 2.56 31.80 2.81
C PHE A 26 3.49 31.33 1.68
N GLY A 27 3.93 32.21 0.78
CA GLY A 27 5.07 31.91 -0.11
C GLY A 27 4.86 32.09 -1.61
N ALA A 28 3.69 32.56 -2.08
CA ALA A 28 3.55 32.99 -3.46
C ALA A 28 4.27 34.33 -3.67
N LYS A 29 5.59 34.29 -3.90
CA LYS A 29 6.51 35.44 -4.02
C LYS A 29 6.24 36.42 -5.17
N ILE A 30 5.13 36.24 -5.90
CA ILE A 30 4.76 37.06 -7.06
C ILE A 30 4.10 38.37 -6.63
N LEU A 31 3.37 38.36 -5.50
CA LEU A 31 2.64 39.52 -5.00
C LEU A 31 2.95 39.74 -3.53
N PHE A 32 3.02 41.02 -3.12
CA PHE A 32 3.08 41.40 -1.72
C PHE A 32 1.66 41.69 -1.21
N PRO A 33 1.17 41.06 -0.13
CA PRO A 33 -0.25 41.17 0.25
C PRO A 33 -0.75 42.61 0.42
N LEU A 34 0.09 43.51 0.97
CA LEU A 34 -0.29 44.91 1.18
C LEU A 34 -0.43 45.71 -0.12
N SER A 35 0.14 45.27 -1.24
CA SER A 35 -0.04 45.96 -2.53
C SER A 35 -1.41 45.72 -3.16
N LEU A 36 -2.10 44.63 -2.79
CA LEU A 36 -3.46 44.33 -3.25
C LEU A 36 -4.53 45.13 -2.50
N TYR A 37 -4.23 45.59 -1.29
CA TYR A 37 -5.21 46.23 -0.40
C TYR A 37 -5.85 47.51 -0.99
N PRO A 38 -5.10 48.45 -1.61
CA PRO A 38 -5.71 49.62 -2.26
C PRO A 38 -6.63 49.22 -3.42
N ALA A 39 -6.22 48.23 -4.22
CA ALA A 39 -7.01 47.72 -5.34
C ALA A 39 -8.31 47.06 -4.85
N MET A 40 -8.27 46.33 -3.74
CA MET A 40 -9.43 45.73 -3.09
C MET A 40 -10.44 46.80 -2.62
N ILE A 41 -9.99 47.84 -1.90
CA ILE A 41 -10.87 48.93 -1.43
C ILE A 41 -11.57 49.63 -2.59
N LYS A 42 -10.84 49.86 -3.68
CA LYS A 42 -11.36 50.55 -4.87
C LYS A 42 -12.03 49.59 -5.86
N LYS A 43 -12.07 48.29 -5.57
CA LYS A 43 -12.61 47.24 -6.45
C LYS A 43 -11.99 47.26 -7.85
N ILE A 44 -10.69 47.54 -7.94
CA ILE A 44 -9.93 47.59 -9.19
C ILE A 44 -9.36 46.18 -9.46
N PRO A 45 -9.79 45.48 -10.53
CA PRO A 45 -9.26 44.16 -10.84
C PRO A 45 -7.75 44.20 -11.15
N VAL A 46 -7.02 43.20 -10.67
CA VAL A 46 -5.57 43.07 -10.90
C VAL A 46 -5.31 41.83 -11.74
N ILE A 47 -4.46 41.92 -12.76
CA ILE A 47 -4.11 40.76 -13.60
C ILE A 47 -2.63 40.46 -13.43
N VAL A 48 -2.31 39.23 -13.02
CA VAL A 48 -0.94 38.71 -12.98
C VAL A 48 -0.63 38.03 -14.31
N ARG A 49 0.34 38.56 -15.06
CA ARG A 49 0.76 38.03 -16.37
C ARG A 49 2.13 37.36 -16.32
N ASN A 50 2.38 36.46 -17.26
CA ASN A 50 3.67 35.80 -17.44
C ASN A 50 4.48 36.49 -18.54
N THR A 51 5.62 37.10 -18.19
CA THR A 51 6.52 37.77 -19.15
C THR A 51 7.17 36.80 -20.14
N PHE A 52 7.33 35.53 -19.76
CA PHE A 52 7.89 34.47 -20.62
C PHE A 52 6.83 33.81 -21.51
N ASN A 53 5.54 34.01 -21.24
CA ASN A 53 4.44 33.56 -22.09
C ASN A 53 3.35 34.63 -22.22
N PRO A 54 3.58 35.68 -23.04
CA PRO A 54 2.70 36.84 -23.14
C PRO A 54 1.26 36.52 -23.61
N ALA A 55 1.10 35.44 -24.39
CA ALA A 55 -0.19 35.00 -24.91
C ALA A 55 -1.08 34.35 -23.84
N HIS A 56 -0.50 33.88 -22.72
CA HIS A 56 -1.26 33.29 -21.63
C HIS A 56 -2.17 34.37 -20.98
N PRO A 57 -3.46 34.08 -20.70
CA PRO A 57 -4.40 35.06 -20.15
C PRO A 57 -3.99 35.57 -18.76
N GLY A 58 -3.27 34.74 -17.99
CA GLY A 58 -2.81 35.07 -16.64
C GLY A 58 -3.85 34.74 -15.57
N THR A 59 -3.67 35.32 -14.39
CA THR A 59 -4.60 35.18 -13.26
C THR A 59 -5.27 36.52 -12.99
N LEU A 60 -6.60 36.55 -13.07
CA LEU A 60 -7.42 37.71 -12.70
C LEU A 60 -7.68 37.67 -11.18
N ILE A 61 -7.49 38.79 -10.49
CA ILE A 61 -7.77 38.97 -9.07
C ILE A 61 -8.88 40.02 -8.93
N GLY A 62 -9.97 39.68 -8.27
CA GLY A 62 -11.15 40.55 -8.15
C GLY A 62 -11.98 40.30 -6.89
N MET A 63 -13.20 40.88 -6.88
CA MET A 63 -14.16 40.74 -5.77
C MET A 63 -14.77 39.33 -5.70
N GLU A 64 -15.04 38.74 -6.86
CA GLU A 64 -15.68 37.43 -6.95
C GLU A 64 -14.65 36.33 -7.19
N SER A 65 -14.87 35.24 -6.49
CA SER A 65 -14.16 33.99 -6.59
C SER A 65 -14.75 33.19 -7.76
N ALA A 66 -13.95 32.34 -8.40
CA ALA A 66 -14.43 31.58 -9.56
C ALA A 66 -15.63 30.68 -9.22
N LYS A 67 -16.78 30.90 -9.85
CA LYS A 67 -17.94 30.00 -9.72
C LYS A 67 -17.60 28.66 -10.41
N GLY A 68 -17.61 27.55 -9.65
CA GLY A 68 -17.59 26.19 -10.20
C GLY A 68 -16.34 25.31 -9.99
N ASN A 69 -15.27 25.78 -9.35
CA ASN A 69 -14.02 24.98 -9.18
C ASN A 69 -13.64 24.74 -7.71
N GLY A 70 -14.38 23.88 -7.01
CA GLY A 70 -14.04 23.47 -5.63
C GLY A 70 -13.98 24.63 -4.62
N VAL A 71 -13.84 24.27 -3.35
CA VAL A 71 -13.70 25.25 -2.25
C VAL A 71 -12.25 25.72 -2.11
N ILE A 72 -11.31 24.85 -2.44
CA ILE A 72 -9.87 25.08 -2.34
C ILE A 72 -9.34 25.59 -3.68
N ARG A 73 -8.49 26.62 -3.65
CA ARG A 73 -7.88 27.26 -4.84
C ARG A 73 -6.40 27.01 -5.01
N GLY A 74 -5.67 26.91 -3.91
CA GLY A 74 -4.24 26.76 -3.99
C GLY A 74 -3.63 26.09 -2.76
N ILE A 75 -2.42 25.61 -2.96
CA ILE A 75 -1.52 25.16 -1.90
C ILE A 75 -0.26 26.00 -2.04
N THR A 76 0.24 26.51 -0.93
CA THR A 76 1.48 27.26 -0.83
C THR A 76 2.28 26.78 0.38
N SER A 77 3.55 27.15 0.45
CA SER A 77 4.43 26.70 1.53
C SER A 77 5.57 27.65 1.82
N LEU A 78 5.96 27.71 3.09
CA LEU A 78 7.09 28.48 3.59
C LEU A 78 8.11 27.55 4.25
N ARG A 79 9.35 27.61 3.78
CA ARG A 79 10.50 26.83 4.29
C ARG A 79 11.24 27.60 5.39
N ASN A 80 12.22 26.96 5.99
CA ASN A 80 13.10 27.59 6.98
C ASN A 80 12.33 28.10 8.20
N ILE A 81 11.48 27.25 8.76
CA ILE A 81 10.65 27.56 9.92
C ILE A 81 11.19 26.84 11.15
N SER A 82 11.04 27.50 12.29
CA SER A 82 11.18 26.90 13.62
C SER A 82 9.90 27.09 14.42
N LEU A 83 9.55 26.11 15.24
CA LEU A 83 8.38 26.11 16.11
C LEU A 83 8.84 26.30 17.56
N ILE A 84 8.48 27.43 18.17
CA ILE A 84 8.86 27.76 19.55
C ILE A 84 7.68 27.46 20.47
N ASN A 85 7.92 26.59 21.46
CA ASN A 85 6.92 26.10 22.39
C ASN A 85 7.17 26.68 23.79
N VAL A 86 6.10 27.12 24.43
CA VAL A 86 6.06 27.50 25.85
C VAL A 86 4.99 26.65 26.51
N GLU A 87 5.38 25.83 27.49
CA GLU A 87 4.50 24.85 28.12
C GLU A 87 4.54 24.92 29.64
N GLY A 88 3.39 24.78 30.28
CA GLY A 88 3.28 24.75 31.75
C GLY A 88 1.84 24.75 32.25
N SER A 89 1.57 23.91 33.26
CA SER A 89 0.25 23.87 33.91
C SER A 89 -0.11 25.17 34.63
N GLY A 90 0.89 25.94 35.09
CA GLY A 90 0.72 27.24 35.72
C GLY A 90 0.34 28.36 34.77
N MET A 91 0.24 28.10 33.46
CA MET A 91 -0.25 29.06 32.46
C MET A 91 -1.79 29.12 32.40
N ALA A 92 -2.47 28.04 32.76
CA ALA A 92 -3.90 27.89 32.56
C ALA A 92 -4.72 28.87 33.42
N GLY A 93 -5.59 29.67 32.78
CA GLY A 93 -6.41 30.67 33.46
C GLY A 93 -5.64 31.90 33.96
N VAL A 94 -4.33 31.98 33.70
CA VAL A 94 -3.50 33.13 34.08
C VAL A 94 -3.48 34.15 32.96
N THR A 95 -4.14 35.29 33.20
CA THR A 95 -4.17 36.38 32.23
C THR A 95 -2.78 36.98 32.02
N GLY A 96 -2.40 37.22 30.76
CA GLY A 96 -1.21 38.00 30.42
C GLY A 96 0.03 37.19 30.02
N ILE A 97 0.02 35.87 30.17
CA ILE A 97 1.12 35.01 29.67
C ILE A 97 1.29 35.16 28.15
N SER A 98 0.21 34.98 27.38
CA SER A 98 0.27 35.15 25.92
C SER A 98 0.64 36.58 25.52
N ALA A 99 0.15 37.59 26.24
CA ALA A 99 0.47 38.99 25.98
C ALA A 99 1.97 39.29 26.20
N ARG A 100 2.57 38.74 27.27
CA ARG A 100 4.01 38.83 27.51
C ARG A 100 4.82 38.10 26.45
N MET A 101 4.40 36.89 26.08
CA MET A 101 5.06 36.11 25.03
C MET A 101 5.12 36.90 23.72
N PHE A 102 3.97 37.38 23.23
CA PHE A 102 3.89 38.15 21.98
C PHE A 102 4.58 39.50 22.09
N GLY A 103 4.47 40.18 23.24
CA GLY A 103 5.14 41.45 23.51
C GLY A 103 6.66 41.34 23.47
N SER A 104 7.23 40.34 24.16
CA SER A 104 8.67 40.11 24.20
C SER A 104 9.25 39.80 22.83
N LEU A 105 8.56 38.99 22.01
CA LEU A 105 8.98 38.72 20.63
C LEU A 105 8.90 39.98 19.75
N SER A 106 7.78 40.71 19.82
CA SER A 106 7.57 41.92 19.03
C SER A 106 8.56 43.04 19.36
N GLN A 107 8.90 43.23 20.65
CA GLN A 107 9.89 44.23 21.09
C GLN A 107 11.29 43.97 20.53
N ASN A 108 11.58 42.72 20.14
CA ASN A 108 12.84 42.29 19.55
C ASN A 108 12.74 42.07 18.04
N ASN A 109 11.70 42.59 17.38
CA ASN A 109 11.45 42.47 15.94
C ASN A 109 11.34 41.03 15.42
N ILE A 110 10.96 40.07 16.27
CA ILE A 110 10.74 38.69 15.85
C ILE A 110 9.32 38.56 15.32
N ASN A 111 9.20 38.32 14.01
CA ASN A 111 7.91 38.18 13.35
C ASN A 111 7.32 36.78 13.54
N ILE A 112 6.10 36.73 14.09
CA ILE A 112 5.36 35.48 14.25
C ILE A 112 4.54 35.21 12.98
N ILE A 113 4.69 34.02 12.43
CA ILE A 113 4.06 33.62 11.16
C ILE A 113 2.78 32.81 11.42
N LEU A 114 2.81 31.94 12.42
CA LEU A 114 1.69 31.07 12.78
C LEU A 114 1.62 30.93 14.30
N ILE A 115 0.41 30.89 14.83
CA ILE A 115 0.13 30.68 16.27
C ILE A 115 -0.77 29.45 16.40
N SER A 116 -0.46 28.60 17.37
CA SER A 116 -1.30 27.49 17.81
C SER A 116 -1.30 27.43 19.34
N GLN A 117 -2.47 27.36 19.96
CA GLN A 117 -2.62 27.29 21.40
C GLN A 117 -3.55 26.12 21.75
N ALA A 118 -3.16 25.32 22.74
CA ALA A 118 -4.02 24.29 23.28
C ALA A 118 -5.22 24.91 24.00
N SER A 119 -6.41 24.32 23.87
CA SER A 119 -7.62 24.77 24.58
C SER A 119 -7.51 24.68 26.10
N SER A 120 -6.57 23.88 26.63
CA SER A 120 -6.21 23.84 28.05
C SER A 120 -5.44 25.07 28.52
N GLU A 121 -4.98 25.91 27.59
CA GLU A 121 -4.09 27.06 27.82
C GLU A 121 -2.69 26.71 28.38
N GLN A 122 -2.37 25.42 28.49
CA GLN A 122 -1.10 24.94 29.07
C GLN A 122 0.06 24.93 28.07
N SER A 123 -0.21 25.17 26.79
CA SER A 123 0.81 25.19 25.73
C SER A 123 0.46 26.22 24.68
N ILE A 124 1.45 27.06 24.36
CA ILE A 124 1.41 28.03 23.27
C ILE A 124 2.62 27.77 22.37
N CYS A 125 2.34 27.69 21.09
CA CYS A 125 3.28 27.38 20.04
C CYS A 125 3.25 28.51 19.00
N VAL A 126 4.43 29.05 18.64
CA VAL A 126 4.57 30.06 17.59
C VAL A 126 5.60 29.65 16.54
N ALA A 127 5.28 29.85 15.28
CA ALA A 127 6.20 29.63 14.18
C ALA A 127 6.93 30.93 13.83
N VAL A 128 8.26 30.86 13.75
CA VAL A 128 9.16 31.97 13.38
C VAL A 128 10.11 31.52 12.26
N ARG A 129 10.85 32.45 11.65
CA ARG A 129 11.92 32.07 10.72
C ARG A 129 13.02 31.35 11.51
N ARG A 130 13.69 30.38 10.88
CA ARG A 130 14.78 29.61 11.51
C ARG A 130 15.90 30.51 12.02
N GLU A 131 16.20 31.59 11.32
CA GLU A 131 17.20 32.59 11.72
C GLU A 131 16.86 33.28 13.06
N ASP A 132 15.58 33.42 13.40
CA ASP A 132 15.12 34.05 14.65
C ASP A 132 14.97 33.04 15.81
N SER A 133 15.15 31.73 15.55
CA SER A 133 14.85 30.64 16.48
C SER A 133 15.59 30.77 17.82
N SER A 134 16.92 30.93 17.75
CA SER A 134 17.78 30.99 18.94
C SER A 134 17.49 32.21 19.81
N ASP A 135 17.28 33.37 19.17
CA ASP A 135 16.94 34.60 19.89
C ASP A 135 15.55 34.52 20.50
N ALA A 136 14.55 33.99 19.79
CA ALA A 136 13.20 33.81 20.31
C ALA A 136 13.20 32.97 21.60
N ILE A 137 13.92 31.84 21.60
CA ILE A 137 14.03 30.97 22.79
C ILE A 137 14.69 31.71 23.95
N ARG A 138 15.81 32.40 23.69
CA ARG A 138 16.54 33.15 24.72
C ARG A 138 15.66 34.24 25.34
N ILE A 139 15.02 35.07 24.51
CA ILE A 139 14.13 36.16 24.93
C ILE A 139 12.96 35.63 25.76
N LEU A 140 12.33 34.53 25.34
CA LEU A 140 11.21 33.96 26.07
C LEU A 140 11.65 33.33 27.41
N ARG A 141 12.82 32.71 27.47
CA ARG A 141 13.40 32.21 28.73
C ARG A 141 13.71 33.34 29.71
N GLU A 142 14.25 34.45 29.23
CA GLU A 142 14.47 35.66 30.02
C GLU A 142 13.14 36.26 30.49
N ALA A 143 12.16 36.37 29.60
CA ALA A 143 10.84 36.93 29.90
C ALA A 143 10.07 36.12 30.95
N PHE A 144 10.25 34.79 31.00
CA PHE A 144 9.54 33.87 31.88
C PHE A 144 10.43 33.24 32.97
N VAL A 145 11.55 33.87 33.31
CA VAL A 145 12.55 33.31 34.24
C VAL A 145 11.96 32.98 35.63
N HIS A 146 11.02 33.79 36.12
CA HIS A 146 10.39 33.59 37.42
C HIS A 146 9.41 32.41 37.39
N GLU A 147 8.60 32.30 36.34
CA GLU A 147 7.65 31.21 36.15
C GLU A 147 8.35 29.88 35.94
N LEU A 148 9.47 29.88 35.19
CA LEU A 148 10.34 28.72 35.02
C LEU A 148 10.95 28.28 36.35
N SER A 149 11.49 29.23 37.13
CA SER A 149 12.11 28.95 38.44
C SER A 149 11.10 28.45 39.48
N ALA A 150 9.85 28.92 39.40
CA ALA A 150 8.74 28.49 40.24
C ALA A 150 8.07 27.18 39.77
N GLY A 151 8.47 26.63 38.61
CA GLY A 151 7.87 25.43 38.03
C GLY A 151 6.45 25.63 37.46
N LEU A 152 6.01 26.88 37.30
CA LEU A 152 4.71 27.22 36.70
C LEU A 152 4.74 27.06 35.18
N ILE A 153 5.86 27.44 34.57
CA ILE A 153 6.22 27.09 33.19
C ILE A 153 7.24 25.96 33.27
N THR A 154 6.97 24.85 32.59
CA THR A 154 7.80 23.65 32.60
C THR A 154 8.93 23.76 31.58
N SER A 155 8.66 24.33 30.40
CA SER A 155 9.69 24.42 29.36
C SER A 155 9.45 25.53 28.34
N VAL A 156 10.58 26.05 27.83
CA VAL A 156 10.66 26.90 26.63
C VAL A 156 11.73 26.31 25.71
N TYR A 157 11.32 25.81 24.54
CA TYR A 157 12.19 25.14 23.57
C TYR A 157 11.74 25.39 22.13
N GLY A 158 12.62 25.09 21.17
CA GLY A 158 12.33 25.20 19.75
C GLY A 158 12.58 23.90 19.00
N GLU A 159 11.75 23.64 18.00
CA GLU A 159 11.95 22.60 16.98
C GLU A 159 12.32 23.26 15.65
N GLU A 160 13.41 22.83 15.02
CA GLU A 160 13.91 23.38 13.77
C GLU A 160 13.67 22.43 12.59
N GLU A 161 14.17 22.80 11.40
CA GLU A 161 14.02 22.00 10.16
C GLU A 161 12.56 21.78 9.75
N LEU A 162 11.70 22.76 9.99
CA LEU A 162 10.27 22.70 9.69
C LEU A 162 9.88 23.56 8.48
N ALA A 163 8.71 23.25 7.93
CA ALA A 163 8.04 24.04 6.92
C ALA A 163 6.55 24.23 7.25
N ILE A 164 5.99 25.38 6.88
CA ILE A 164 4.56 25.63 6.92
C ILE A 164 3.98 25.30 5.54
N VAL A 165 2.85 24.60 5.52
CA VAL A 165 2.03 24.39 4.33
C VAL A 165 0.67 25.01 4.60
N ALA A 166 0.17 25.79 3.64
CA ALA A 166 -1.15 26.41 3.71
C ALA A 166 -1.99 26.01 2.50
N VAL A 167 -3.20 25.52 2.79
CA VAL A 167 -4.24 25.23 1.80
C VAL A 167 -5.22 26.39 1.83
N VAL A 168 -5.34 27.10 0.70
CA VAL A 168 -6.10 28.37 0.61
C VAL A 168 -7.37 28.16 -0.20
N GLY A 169 -8.49 28.68 0.28
CA GLY A 169 -9.78 28.66 -0.38
C GLY A 169 -10.86 29.41 0.39
N GLU A 170 -11.89 29.90 -0.29
CA GLU A 170 -13.01 30.57 0.36
C GLU A 170 -14.14 29.63 0.77
N ASN A 171 -14.89 30.01 1.81
CA ASN A 171 -16.06 29.29 2.33
C ASN A 171 -15.78 27.86 2.84
N MET A 172 -14.56 27.56 3.28
CA MET A 172 -14.22 26.24 3.84
C MET A 172 -15.07 25.87 5.06
N ARG A 173 -15.47 26.88 5.85
CA ARG A 173 -16.34 26.74 7.04
C ARG A 173 -17.68 26.05 6.80
N HIS A 174 -18.25 26.24 5.61
CA HIS A 174 -19.60 25.74 5.30
C HIS A 174 -19.58 24.42 4.55
N VAL A 175 -18.40 23.83 4.34
CA VAL A 175 -18.25 22.58 3.58
C VAL A 175 -17.63 21.51 4.47
N PRO A 176 -18.46 20.64 5.09
CA PRO A 176 -17.96 19.50 5.85
C PRO A 176 -17.00 18.64 5.04
N GLY A 177 -15.94 18.16 5.69
CA GLY A 177 -14.97 17.25 5.10
C GLY A 177 -13.78 17.92 4.40
N VAL A 178 -13.72 19.26 4.29
CA VAL A 178 -12.54 19.96 3.72
C VAL A 178 -11.27 19.64 4.51
N ALA A 179 -11.30 19.76 5.85
CA ALA A 179 -10.17 19.38 6.69
C ALA A 179 -9.78 17.90 6.51
N ALA A 180 -10.75 16.99 6.36
CA ALA A 180 -10.48 15.58 6.10
C ALA A 180 -9.79 15.36 4.74
N LYS A 181 -10.17 16.11 3.70
CA LYS A 181 -9.49 16.10 2.38
C LYS A 181 -8.06 16.60 2.45
N VAL A 182 -7.75 17.50 3.39
CA VAL A 182 -6.38 17.96 3.62
C VAL A 182 -5.57 16.93 4.42
N PHE A 183 -6.09 16.47 5.57
CA PHE A 183 -5.28 15.71 6.52
C PHE A 183 -5.29 14.18 6.30
N THR A 184 -6.34 13.60 5.73
CA THR A 184 -6.41 12.13 5.48
C THR A 184 -5.30 11.67 4.52
N PRO A 185 -5.06 12.34 3.38
CA PRO A 185 -3.99 11.94 2.47
C PRO A 185 -2.60 12.04 3.12
N LEU A 186 -2.38 13.03 3.99
CA LEU A 186 -1.11 13.20 4.71
C LEU A 186 -0.83 12.04 5.64
N GLY A 187 -1.81 11.67 6.49
CA GLY A 187 -1.66 10.55 7.42
C GLY A 187 -1.43 9.21 6.71
N ARG A 188 -2.14 8.95 5.61
CA ARG A 188 -1.93 7.74 4.77
C ARG A 188 -0.54 7.66 4.16
N ASN A 189 0.08 8.81 3.92
CA ASN A 189 1.41 8.92 3.34
C ASN A 189 2.50 9.12 4.42
N GLY A 190 2.18 8.88 5.71
CA GLY A 190 3.14 8.93 6.80
C GLY A 190 3.66 10.34 7.13
N ILE A 191 2.96 11.39 6.68
CA ILE A 191 3.36 12.77 6.92
C ILE A 191 2.79 13.21 8.27
N ASN A 192 3.67 13.42 9.24
CA ASN A 192 3.27 13.88 10.57
C ASN A 192 3.09 15.40 10.62
N ILE A 193 2.08 15.86 11.35
CA ILE A 193 1.73 17.27 11.50
C ILE A 193 2.09 17.71 12.92
N LYS A 194 2.89 18.77 13.03
CA LYS A 194 3.44 19.29 14.29
C LYS A 194 2.53 20.34 14.93
N ALA A 195 1.96 21.22 14.12
CA ALA A 195 1.03 22.25 14.57
C ALA A 195 0.01 22.53 13.48
N ILE A 196 -1.19 22.98 13.87
CA ILE A 196 -2.28 23.35 12.98
C ILE A 196 -2.76 24.74 13.40
N SER A 197 -3.11 25.56 12.41
CA SER A 197 -3.79 26.84 12.60
C SER A 197 -4.83 27.04 11.51
N GLN A 198 -6.03 27.42 11.93
CA GLN A 198 -7.12 27.81 11.05
C GLN A 198 -7.77 29.05 11.64
N GLY A 199 -7.65 30.18 10.93
CA GLY A 199 -8.22 31.45 11.37
C GLY A 199 -9.75 31.44 11.32
N SER A 200 -10.39 32.38 12.02
CA SER A 200 -11.86 32.54 12.04
C SER A 200 -12.49 32.90 10.69
N SER A 201 -11.67 33.41 9.76
CA SER A 201 -12.06 33.64 8.36
C SER A 201 -12.11 32.35 7.54
N GLU A 202 -11.47 31.27 8.02
CA GLU A 202 -11.32 29.96 7.36
C GLU A 202 -10.97 30.05 5.87
N LEU A 203 -10.20 31.08 5.49
CA LEU A 203 -9.66 31.29 4.15
C LEU A 203 -8.45 30.40 3.87
N ASN A 204 -7.84 29.86 4.93
CA ASN A 204 -6.75 28.91 4.84
C ASN A 204 -6.84 27.85 5.94
N ILE A 205 -6.28 26.67 5.67
CA ILE A 205 -5.88 25.69 6.67
C ILE A 205 -4.37 25.61 6.59
N SER A 206 -3.69 26.00 7.66
CA SER A 206 -2.23 26.06 7.73
C SER A 206 -1.71 25.07 8.76
N PHE A 207 -0.60 24.41 8.46
CA PHE A 207 -0.01 23.43 9.36
C PHE A 207 1.49 23.30 9.15
N VAL A 208 2.17 22.78 10.18
CA VAL A 208 3.63 22.64 10.25
C VAL A 208 4.02 21.18 10.09
N ILE A 209 5.02 20.91 9.26
CA ILE A 209 5.59 19.59 8.99
C ILE A 209 7.12 19.64 9.04
N ASN A 210 7.78 18.48 9.06
CA ASN A 210 9.22 18.41 8.80
C ASN A 210 9.51 18.88 7.36
N GLU A 211 10.53 19.72 7.17
CA GLU A 211 10.87 20.28 5.86
C GLU A 211 11.28 19.18 4.86
N GLY A 212 11.89 18.09 5.34
CA GLY A 212 12.23 16.92 4.53
C GLY A 212 11.02 16.21 3.89
N ASP A 213 9.79 16.44 4.38
CA ASP A 213 8.56 15.89 3.83
C ASP A 213 7.81 16.87 2.91
N LEU A 214 8.33 18.08 2.71
CA LEU A 214 7.62 19.16 2.02
C LEU A 214 7.25 18.79 0.58
N LYS A 215 8.19 18.21 -0.18
CA LYS A 215 7.95 17.83 -1.59
C LYS A 215 6.85 16.76 -1.68
N LYS A 216 6.89 15.72 -0.84
CA LYS A 216 5.86 14.69 -0.74
C LYS A 216 4.51 15.30 -0.37
N THR A 217 4.50 16.17 0.64
CA THR A 217 3.30 16.86 1.13
C THR A 217 2.61 17.66 0.04
N LEU A 218 3.35 18.51 -0.69
CA LEU A 218 2.76 19.32 -1.76
C LEU A 218 2.18 18.47 -2.89
N ARG A 219 2.84 17.36 -3.25
CA ARG A 219 2.36 16.43 -4.29
C ARG A 219 1.10 15.69 -3.84
N VAL A 220 1.12 15.11 -2.63
CA VAL A 220 -0.02 14.41 -2.03
C VAL A 220 -1.24 15.31 -1.96
N LEU A 221 -1.08 16.54 -1.46
CA LEU A 221 -2.18 17.51 -1.38
C LEU A 221 -2.62 17.97 -2.76
N HIS A 222 -1.69 18.24 -3.68
CA HIS A 222 -2.10 18.67 -5.01
C HIS A 222 -2.89 17.57 -5.73
N GLN A 223 -2.48 16.32 -5.55
CA GLN A 223 -3.20 15.18 -6.09
C GLN A 223 -4.59 15.03 -5.47
N ALA A 224 -4.71 15.07 -4.14
CA ALA A 224 -5.99 14.94 -3.46
C ALA A 224 -6.96 16.11 -3.77
N LEU A 225 -6.43 17.33 -3.91
CA LEU A 225 -7.25 18.54 -3.98
C LEU A 225 -7.52 19.04 -5.41
N PHE A 226 -6.62 18.78 -6.36
CA PHE A 226 -6.69 19.39 -7.70
C PHE A 226 -6.46 18.45 -8.86
N SER A 227 -5.83 17.28 -8.65
CA SER A 227 -5.79 16.30 -9.72
C SER A 227 -7.22 15.87 -10.01
N SER A 228 -7.51 15.70 -11.31
CA SER A 228 -8.71 14.99 -11.75
C SER A 228 -8.84 13.71 -10.93
N GLU A 229 -10.06 13.21 -10.77
CA GLU A 229 -10.50 12.10 -9.91
C GLU A 229 -9.74 10.75 -10.08
N ILE A 230 -8.63 10.76 -10.83
CA ILE A 230 -7.65 9.73 -11.12
C ILE A 230 -6.77 9.45 -9.89
N ARG A 231 -6.94 8.25 -9.35
CA ARG A 231 -6.15 7.64 -8.30
C ARG A 231 -4.86 7.08 -8.93
N ARG A 232 -3.75 7.81 -8.78
CA ARG A 232 -2.43 7.35 -9.21
C ARG A 232 -1.78 6.48 -8.14
N LEU A 233 -1.29 5.32 -8.56
CA LEU A 233 -0.52 4.38 -7.74
C LEU A 233 0.88 4.21 -8.34
N ASN A 234 1.92 4.43 -7.53
CA ASN A 234 3.31 4.22 -7.92
C ASN A 234 3.71 2.76 -7.68
N ILE A 235 4.08 2.05 -8.74
CA ILE A 235 4.37 0.62 -8.74
C ILE A 235 5.87 0.37 -8.75
N PHE A 236 6.32 -0.45 -7.81
CA PHE A 236 7.65 -1.07 -7.81
C PHE A 236 7.47 -2.58 -7.90
N MET A 237 8.19 -3.27 -8.78
CA MET A 237 8.01 -4.71 -8.93
C MET A 237 9.32 -5.48 -8.93
N ALA A 238 9.36 -6.57 -8.18
CA ALA A 238 10.38 -7.59 -8.26
C ALA A 238 9.86 -8.83 -8.97
N GLY A 239 10.67 -9.34 -9.91
CA GLY A 239 10.32 -10.50 -10.72
C GLY A 239 9.70 -10.08 -12.05
N THR A 240 10.47 -10.25 -13.13
CA THR A 240 10.01 -10.04 -14.51
C THR A 240 9.98 -11.36 -15.29
N GLY A 241 9.73 -12.47 -14.59
CA GLY A 241 9.50 -13.79 -15.18
C GLY A 241 8.12 -13.88 -15.83
N SER A 242 7.61 -15.09 -16.08
CA SER A 242 6.33 -15.31 -16.78
C SER A 242 5.15 -14.54 -16.17
N ILE A 243 4.96 -14.60 -14.85
CA ILE A 243 3.88 -13.90 -14.14
C ILE A 243 4.08 -12.37 -14.21
N GLY A 244 5.30 -11.90 -13.93
CA GLY A 244 5.61 -10.47 -13.90
C GLY A 244 5.53 -9.82 -15.29
N SER A 245 6.03 -10.49 -16.34
CA SER A 245 5.92 -9.99 -17.71
C SER A 245 4.46 -9.94 -18.16
N ARG A 246 3.68 -10.99 -17.87
CA ARG A 246 2.25 -11.01 -18.22
C ARG A 246 1.45 -9.95 -17.45
N LEU A 247 1.79 -9.70 -16.19
CA LEU A 247 1.19 -8.61 -15.42
C LEU A 247 1.46 -7.23 -16.07
N LEU A 248 2.70 -6.97 -16.50
CA LEU A 248 3.06 -5.73 -17.18
C LEU A 248 2.32 -5.56 -18.52
N GLU A 249 2.17 -6.64 -19.29
CA GLU A 249 1.34 -6.66 -20.50
C GLU A 249 -0.12 -6.36 -20.18
N MET A 250 -0.70 -6.99 -19.15
CA MET A 250 -2.08 -6.73 -18.73
C MET A 250 -2.29 -5.28 -18.27
N ILE A 251 -1.30 -4.68 -17.56
CA ILE A 251 -1.33 -3.26 -17.19
C ILE A 251 -1.36 -2.39 -18.45
N HIS A 252 -0.57 -2.71 -19.47
CA HIS A 252 -0.58 -2.00 -20.75
C HIS A 252 -1.92 -2.16 -21.50
N GLU A 253 -2.43 -3.39 -21.60
CA GLU A 253 -3.71 -3.72 -22.25
C GLU A 253 -4.89 -2.98 -21.59
N GLN A 254 -4.87 -2.87 -20.26
CA GLN A 254 -5.96 -2.27 -19.48
C GLN A 254 -5.82 -0.78 -19.22
N GLU A 255 -4.72 -0.13 -19.62
CA GLU A 255 -4.42 1.28 -19.32
C GLU A 255 -5.61 2.21 -19.59
N LYS A 256 -6.24 2.10 -20.77
CA LYS A 256 -7.42 2.91 -21.14
C LYS A 256 -8.64 2.64 -20.26
N SER A 257 -8.85 1.39 -19.86
CA SER A 257 -9.98 0.98 -19.00
C SER A 257 -9.77 1.43 -17.56
N LEU A 258 -8.54 1.32 -17.04
CA LEU A 258 -8.19 1.81 -15.72
C LEU A 258 -8.33 3.34 -15.64
N LEU A 259 -7.88 4.05 -16.68
CA LEU A 259 -8.05 5.50 -16.76
C LEU A 259 -9.53 5.92 -16.80
N SER A 260 -10.42 5.17 -17.47
CA SER A 260 -11.86 5.47 -17.45
C SER A 260 -12.51 5.22 -16.09
N GLN A 261 -11.95 4.30 -15.29
CA GLN A 261 -12.26 4.09 -13.88
C GLN A 261 -11.53 5.07 -12.94
N ARG A 262 -10.78 6.01 -13.53
CA ARG A 262 -9.97 7.01 -12.83
C ARG A 262 -8.92 6.36 -11.95
N ILE A 263 -8.19 5.40 -12.50
CA ILE A 263 -7.02 4.75 -11.89
C ILE A 263 -5.86 4.88 -12.87
N GLU A 264 -4.70 5.31 -12.37
CA GLU A 264 -3.46 5.38 -13.14
C GLU A 264 -2.39 4.55 -12.42
N LEU A 265 -1.86 3.55 -13.11
CA LEU A 265 -0.81 2.67 -12.59
C LEU A 265 0.53 3.10 -13.19
N LYS A 266 1.36 3.77 -12.40
CA LYS A 266 2.65 4.29 -12.86
C LYS A 266 3.78 3.38 -12.40
N ILE A 267 4.44 2.70 -13.34
CA ILE A 267 5.58 1.83 -13.03
C ILE A 267 6.80 2.70 -12.75
N CYS A 268 7.26 2.74 -11.51
CA CYS A 268 8.39 3.55 -11.06
C CYS A 268 9.67 2.75 -10.88
N GLY A 269 9.59 1.42 -10.75
CA GLY A 269 10.79 0.59 -10.71
C GLY A 269 10.56 -0.89 -10.97
N LEU A 270 11.55 -1.53 -11.59
CA LEU A 270 11.56 -2.96 -11.90
C LEU A 270 12.91 -3.56 -11.50
N ILE A 271 12.89 -4.76 -10.93
CA ILE A 271 14.09 -5.55 -10.63
C ILE A 271 13.89 -7.03 -11.00
N ASN A 272 14.91 -7.62 -11.60
CA ASN A 272 15.02 -9.07 -11.79
C ASN A 272 16.38 -9.56 -11.26
N THR A 273 16.76 -10.80 -11.56
CA THR A 273 18.03 -11.39 -11.05
C THR A 273 19.29 -10.78 -11.67
N ARG A 274 19.18 -9.98 -12.74
CA ARG A 274 20.33 -9.44 -13.49
C ARG A 274 20.42 -7.91 -13.45
N LYS A 275 19.28 -7.23 -13.58
CA LYS A 275 19.19 -5.78 -13.76
C LYS A 275 18.11 -5.18 -12.87
N MET A 276 18.24 -3.89 -12.60
CA MET A 276 17.17 -3.08 -12.03
C MET A 276 17.09 -1.72 -12.73
N ILE A 277 15.92 -1.09 -12.65
CA ILE A 277 15.69 0.27 -13.13
C ILE A 277 14.72 0.98 -12.19
N LEU A 278 14.96 2.27 -11.93
CA LEU A 278 14.10 3.16 -11.17
C LEU A 278 13.95 4.47 -11.93
N SER A 279 12.71 4.96 -12.06
CA SER A 279 12.38 6.17 -12.81
C SER A 279 11.25 6.93 -12.11
N ASP A 280 11.55 8.14 -11.63
CA ASP A 280 10.53 9.06 -11.08
C ASP A 280 9.52 9.50 -12.15
N ASN A 281 9.90 9.46 -13.43
CA ASN A 281 9.03 9.82 -14.54
C ASN A 281 8.15 8.65 -15.00
N GLY A 282 8.38 7.45 -14.48
CA GLY A 282 7.71 6.22 -14.89
C GLY A 282 8.49 5.45 -15.96
N ILE A 283 8.13 4.20 -16.15
CA ILE A 283 8.62 3.24 -17.13
C ILE A 283 7.41 2.84 -17.98
N SER A 284 7.55 2.85 -19.31
CA SER A 284 6.43 2.51 -20.18
C SER A 284 6.08 1.01 -20.08
N PRO A 285 4.83 0.64 -19.75
CA PRO A 285 4.40 -0.75 -19.75
C PRO A 285 4.57 -1.45 -21.11
N GLY A 286 4.60 -0.72 -22.23
CA GLY A 286 4.81 -1.30 -23.55
C GLY A 286 6.30 -1.51 -23.91
N ASN A 287 7.23 -0.85 -23.20
CA ASN A 287 8.66 -0.84 -23.54
C ASN A 287 9.59 -1.22 -22.36
N TRP A 288 9.00 -1.66 -21.25
CA TRP A 288 9.72 -1.95 -20.00
C TRP A 288 10.92 -2.88 -20.17
N LYS A 289 10.82 -3.86 -21.09
CA LYS A 289 11.85 -4.88 -21.28
C LYS A 289 13.13 -4.26 -21.84
N ALA A 290 13.01 -3.42 -22.87
CA ALA A 290 14.14 -2.72 -23.45
C ALA A 290 14.75 -1.72 -22.44
N GLU A 291 13.91 -0.99 -21.71
CA GLU A 291 14.38 -0.06 -20.67
C GLU A 291 15.14 -0.77 -19.54
N LEU A 292 14.65 -1.93 -19.07
CA LEU A 292 15.32 -2.72 -18.04
C LEU A 292 16.63 -3.35 -18.54
N GLU A 293 16.66 -3.87 -19.77
CA GLU A 293 17.86 -4.48 -20.36
C GLU A 293 18.97 -3.47 -20.62
N THR A 294 18.61 -2.24 -21.02
CA THR A 294 19.56 -1.14 -21.26
C THR A 294 19.97 -0.39 -19.99
N SER A 295 19.33 -0.68 -18.85
CA SER A 295 19.70 -0.08 -17.57
C SER A 295 21.16 -0.36 -17.21
N ALA A 296 21.85 0.68 -16.75
CA ALA A 296 23.23 0.57 -16.27
C ALA A 296 23.32 -0.15 -14.92
N ASP A 297 22.26 -0.11 -14.09
CA ASP A 297 22.26 -0.66 -12.74
C ASP A 297 22.11 -2.21 -12.77
N ALA A 298 23.06 -2.91 -12.15
CA ALA A 298 22.95 -4.33 -11.85
C ALA A 298 21.89 -4.57 -10.77
N ALA A 299 21.31 -5.78 -10.74
CA ALA A 299 20.33 -6.15 -9.72
C ALA A 299 20.94 -6.10 -8.31
N ASP A 300 20.41 -5.18 -7.49
CA ASP A 300 20.72 -5.07 -6.07
C ASP A 300 19.43 -4.71 -5.33
N PHE A 301 18.86 -5.70 -4.65
CA PHE A 301 17.58 -5.53 -3.98
C PHE A 301 17.65 -4.57 -2.79
N ARG A 302 18.80 -4.51 -2.09
CA ARG A 302 18.99 -3.59 -0.97
C ARG A 302 19.04 -2.15 -1.46
N LYS A 303 19.76 -1.90 -2.56
CA LYS A 303 19.78 -0.59 -3.23
C LYS A 303 18.39 -0.23 -3.79
N PHE A 304 17.66 -1.21 -4.32
CA PHE A 304 16.31 -1.02 -4.86
C PHE A 304 15.31 -0.62 -3.77
N SER A 305 15.17 -1.43 -2.72
CA SER A 305 14.30 -1.16 -1.57
C SER A 305 14.66 0.14 -0.85
N GLY A 306 15.96 0.38 -0.60
CA GLY A 306 16.43 1.62 0.00
C GLY A 306 16.08 2.87 -0.82
N LYS A 307 16.14 2.81 -2.15
CA LYS A 307 15.69 3.91 -3.02
C LYS A 307 14.17 4.13 -2.96
N ILE A 308 13.37 3.08 -2.81
CA ILE A 308 11.91 3.22 -2.61
C ILE A 308 11.63 3.97 -1.30
N VAL A 309 12.27 3.55 -0.21
CA VAL A 309 12.11 4.12 1.13
C VAL A 309 12.55 5.60 1.17
N THR A 310 13.75 5.87 0.67
CA THR A 310 14.32 7.24 0.63
C THR A 310 13.61 8.15 -0.36
N GLY A 311 13.06 7.61 -1.44
CA GLY A 311 12.32 8.36 -2.45
C GLY A 311 11.00 8.93 -1.94
N LYS A 312 10.45 8.41 -0.84
CA LYS A 312 9.22 8.88 -0.17
C LYS A 312 8.07 9.10 -1.16
N TYR A 313 7.88 8.16 -2.07
CA TYR A 313 6.80 8.19 -3.07
C TYR A 313 5.42 8.21 -2.39
N GLU A 314 4.48 8.97 -2.93
CA GLU A 314 3.08 8.91 -2.55
C GLU A 314 2.41 7.61 -3.06
N ASN A 315 1.36 7.14 -2.39
CA ASN A 315 0.47 6.05 -2.87
C ASN A 315 1.24 4.91 -3.56
N SER A 316 2.12 4.24 -2.82
CA SER A 316 3.07 3.28 -3.40
C SER A 316 2.71 1.84 -3.08
N VAL A 317 2.95 0.98 -4.06
CA VAL A 317 2.84 -0.47 -3.92
C VAL A 317 4.12 -1.15 -4.41
N PHE A 318 4.58 -2.14 -3.66
CA PHE A 318 5.61 -3.06 -4.08
C PHE A 318 4.98 -4.42 -4.40
N ILE A 319 5.27 -4.92 -5.59
CA ILE A 319 4.75 -6.18 -6.14
C ILE A 319 5.88 -7.21 -6.11
N ASP A 320 5.65 -8.33 -5.45
CA ASP A 320 6.56 -9.47 -5.45
C ASP A 320 5.98 -10.61 -6.30
N ALA A 321 6.48 -10.69 -7.54
CA ALA A 321 6.21 -11.77 -8.47
C ALA A 321 7.37 -12.79 -8.54
N THR A 322 8.13 -12.94 -7.44
CA THR A 322 9.23 -13.89 -7.32
C THR A 322 8.86 -15.12 -6.48
N ALA A 323 9.78 -16.07 -6.40
CA ALA A 323 9.73 -17.20 -5.48
C ALA A 323 10.97 -17.22 -4.55
N SER A 324 11.53 -16.05 -4.22
CA SER A 324 12.79 -15.87 -3.48
C SER A 324 12.56 -15.35 -2.05
N ASP A 325 13.47 -15.63 -1.12
CA ASP A 325 13.46 -15.01 0.22
C ASP A 325 13.91 -13.55 0.18
N GLN A 326 14.76 -13.19 -0.80
CA GLN A 326 15.42 -11.89 -0.83
C GLN A 326 14.44 -10.71 -0.77
N PRO A 327 13.30 -10.67 -1.51
CA PRO A 327 12.34 -9.59 -1.33
C PRO A 327 11.64 -9.60 0.03
N VAL A 328 11.37 -10.78 0.59
CA VAL A 328 10.64 -10.96 1.87
C VAL A 328 11.40 -10.34 3.04
N GLU A 329 12.73 -10.41 3.02
CA GLU A 329 13.62 -9.79 4.03
C GLU A 329 13.41 -8.27 4.16
N HIS A 330 12.91 -7.62 3.10
CA HIS A 330 12.68 -6.17 3.06
C HIS A 330 11.23 -5.75 3.23
N TYR A 331 10.27 -6.69 3.34
CA TYR A 331 8.85 -6.33 3.46
C TYR A 331 8.58 -5.45 4.67
N SER A 332 9.17 -5.76 5.83
CA SER A 332 8.99 -4.96 7.05
C SER A 332 9.45 -3.51 6.89
N GLU A 333 10.57 -3.29 6.19
CA GLU A 333 11.12 -1.96 5.92
C GLU A 333 10.20 -1.16 4.98
N LEU A 334 9.73 -1.80 3.90
CA LEU A 334 8.81 -1.20 2.92
C LEU A 334 7.47 -0.84 3.58
N ILE A 335 6.88 -1.76 4.34
CA ILE A 335 5.62 -1.56 5.07
C ILE A 335 5.76 -0.42 6.09
N SER A 336 6.86 -0.38 6.84
CA SER A 336 7.12 0.69 7.82
C SER A 336 7.30 2.05 7.16
N SER A 337 7.58 2.08 5.86
CA SER A 337 7.74 3.29 5.04
C SER A 337 6.47 3.64 4.23
N ASN A 338 5.31 3.14 4.64
CA ASN A 338 4.00 3.33 4.01
C ASN A 338 3.90 2.81 2.56
N VAL A 339 4.62 1.72 2.24
CA VAL A 339 4.48 1.02 0.95
C VAL A 339 3.58 -0.20 1.14
N SER A 340 2.50 -0.29 0.36
CA SER A 340 1.64 -1.49 0.33
C SER A 340 2.34 -2.63 -0.39
N ILE A 341 1.98 -3.88 -0.10
CA ILE A 341 2.60 -5.07 -0.69
C ILE A 341 1.53 -5.90 -1.40
N VAL A 342 1.83 -6.33 -2.63
CA VAL A 342 1.07 -7.37 -3.35
C VAL A 342 2.02 -8.51 -3.69
N ALA A 343 1.79 -9.71 -3.15
CA ALA A 343 2.72 -10.83 -3.30
C ALA A 343 2.06 -12.05 -3.94
N ALA A 344 2.64 -12.53 -5.05
CA ALA A 344 2.49 -13.93 -5.50
C ALA A 344 3.52 -14.86 -4.82
N ASN A 345 4.46 -14.26 -4.09
CA ASN A 345 5.43 -14.99 -3.29
C ASN A 345 4.78 -15.56 -2.02
N LYS A 346 4.78 -16.89 -1.94
CA LYS A 346 4.18 -17.64 -0.83
C LYS A 346 5.03 -17.62 0.44
N ARG A 347 6.34 -17.34 0.34
CA ARG A 347 7.29 -17.55 1.44
C ARG A 347 7.00 -16.69 2.68
N ALA A 348 6.66 -15.42 2.50
CA ALA A 348 6.32 -14.51 3.61
C ALA A 348 5.14 -15.01 4.45
N ASN A 349 4.17 -15.66 3.81
CA ASN A 349 2.91 -16.06 4.44
C ASN A 349 2.92 -17.51 4.96
N THR A 350 3.89 -18.30 4.52
CA THR A 350 4.01 -19.75 4.82
C THR A 350 5.29 -20.11 5.58
N GLY A 351 6.12 -19.11 5.92
CA GLY A 351 7.22 -19.25 6.87
C GLY A 351 6.74 -19.30 8.33
N SER A 352 7.59 -18.89 9.26
CA SER A 352 7.25 -18.88 10.70
C SER A 352 6.02 -18.02 10.99
N LEU A 353 5.22 -18.44 11.98
CA LEU A 353 4.06 -17.69 12.43
C LEU A 353 4.47 -16.30 12.93
N GLY A 354 5.63 -16.19 13.58
CA GLY A 354 6.19 -14.91 14.03
C GLY A 354 6.43 -13.92 12.89
N LEU A 355 6.99 -14.36 11.76
CA LEU A 355 7.17 -13.51 10.57
C LEU A 355 5.83 -13.06 10.00
N TYR A 356 4.90 -14.00 9.80
CA TYR A 356 3.56 -13.71 9.28
C TYR A 356 2.84 -12.66 10.15
N LEU A 357 2.78 -12.88 11.46
CA LEU A 357 2.13 -11.96 12.40
C LEU A 357 2.83 -10.59 12.44
N ASN A 358 4.15 -10.54 12.35
CA ASN A 358 4.89 -9.29 12.28
C ASN A 358 4.46 -8.47 11.06
N LEU A 359 4.45 -9.09 9.87
CA LEU A 359 4.06 -8.41 8.63
C LEU A 359 2.61 -7.91 8.68
N GLN A 360 1.68 -8.73 9.15
CA GLN A 360 0.26 -8.34 9.32
C GLN A 360 0.11 -7.15 10.27
N ASN A 361 0.78 -7.20 11.43
CA ASN A 361 0.71 -6.13 12.43
C ASN A 361 1.38 -4.85 11.94
N SER A 362 2.50 -4.97 11.24
CA SER A 362 3.21 -3.83 10.64
C SER A 362 2.34 -3.16 9.58
N ALA A 363 1.67 -3.93 8.72
CA ALA A 363 0.76 -3.39 7.71
C ALA A 363 -0.40 -2.60 8.35
N ARG A 364 -1.01 -3.15 9.42
CA ARG A 364 -2.06 -2.47 10.20
C ARG A 364 -1.56 -1.18 10.86
N ARG A 365 -0.37 -1.19 11.47
CA ARG A 365 0.22 -0.02 12.13
C ARG A 365 0.54 1.11 11.14
N SER A 366 1.09 0.76 9.98
CA SER A 366 1.42 1.71 8.92
C SER A 366 0.23 2.13 8.06
N ASN A 367 -0.96 1.56 8.32
CA ASN A 367 -2.18 1.78 7.55
C ASN A 367 -1.99 1.52 6.04
N VAL A 368 -1.28 0.44 5.72
CA VAL A 368 -1.06 -0.04 4.34
C VAL A 368 -1.69 -1.40 4.13
N LEU A 369 -1.85 -1.80 2.87
CA LEU A 369 -2.43 -3.08 2.52
C LEU A 369 -1.32 -4.11 2.23
N PHE A 370 -1.47 -5.32 2.78
CA PHE A 370 -0.67 -6.49 2.42
C PHE A 370 -1.60 -7.56 1.83
N ASN A 371 -1.57 -7.66 0.51
CA ASN A 371 -2.42 -8.54 -0.27
C ASN A 371 -1.59 -9.64 -0.93
N TYR A 372 -2.19 -10.82 -1.03
CA TYR A 372 -1.54 -12.04 -1.53
C TYR A 372 -2.60 -13.06 -1.95
N GLU A 373 -3.65 -12.58 -2.62
CA GLU A 373 -4.76 -13.43 -3.10
C GLU A 373 -4.23 -14.61 -3.91
N THR A 374 -3.17 -14.37 -4.69
CA THR A 374 -2.60 -15.34 -5.62
C THR A 374 -1.77 -16.45 -4.99
N ASN A 375 -1.51 -16.37 -3.68
CA ASN A 375 -0.81 -17.44 -2.97
C ASN A 375 -1.63 -18.73 -2.86
N VAL A 376 -2.97 -18.66 -2.96
CA VAL A 376 -3.85 -19.83 -2.95
C VAL A 376 -4.91 -19.72 -4.03
N GLY A 377 -4.93 -20.66 -4.97
CA GLY A 377 -5.95 -20.71 -6.01
C GLY A 377 -5.71 -19.79 -7.21
N ALA A 378 -4.47 -19.35 -7.43
CA ALA A 378 -4.06 -18.51 -8.57
C ALA A 378 -4.81 -17.18 -8.66
N GLY A 379 -5.94 -17.10 -9.38
CA GLY A 379 -6.79 -15.90 -9.42
C GLY A 379 -8.16 -16.09 -8.78
N LEU A 380 -8.42 -17.23 -8.15
CA LEU A 380 -9.65 -17.46 -7.42
C LEU A 380 -9.73 -16.54 -6.20
N PRO A 381 -10.91 -15.97 -5.89
CA PRO A 381 -11.08 -15.10 -4.74
C PRO A 381 -11.20 -15.95 -3.46
N VAL A 382 -10.08 -16.35 -2.88
CA VAL A 382 -10.03 -17.27 -1.72
C VAL A 382 -9.79 -16.49 -0.43
N ILE A 383 -8.67 -15.79 -0.35
CA ILE A 383 -8.23 -15.01 0.81
C ILE A 383 -9.22 -13.90 1.09
N ASN A 384 -9.66 -13.15 0.07
CA ASN A 384 -10.65 -12.10 0.26
C ASN A 384 -12.00 -12.64 0.74
N VAL A 385 -12.42 -13.84 0.31
CA VAL A 385 -13.65 -14.46 0.80
C VAL A 385 -13.54 -14.78 2.29
N ILE A 386 -12.43 -15.38 2.73
CA ILE A 386 -12.19 -15.64 4.16
C ILE A 386 -12.25 -14.33 4.96
N ARG A 387 -11.52 -13.30 4.50
CA ARG A 387 -11.49 -11.99 5.17
C ARG A 387 -12.87 -11.33 5.26
N ASN A 388 -13.67 -11.42 4.21
CA ASN A 388 -15.03 -10.86 4.19
C ASN A 388 -15.98 -11.61 5.14
N LEU A 389 -15.92 -12.94 5.16
CA LEU A 389 -16.70 -13.77 6.09
C LEU A 389 -16.38 -13.39 7.55
N ILE A 390 -15.10 -13.34 7.90
CA ILE A 390 -14.65 -13.01 9.27
C ILE A 390 -15.01 -11.56 9.62
N SER A 391 -14.78 -10.60 8.71
CA SER A 391 -15.11 -9.19 8.94
C SER A 391 -16.61 -8.95 9.11
N GLY A 392 -17.45 -9.80 8.51
CA GLY A 392 -18.90 -9.81 8.70
C GLY A 392 -19.37 -10.47 10.01
N GLY A 393 -18.45 -10.99 10.82
CA GLY A 393 -18.75 -11.68 12.08
C GLY A 393 -19.11 -13.17 11.93
N ASP A 394 -18.78 -13.78 10.78
CA ASP A 394 -18.83 -15.24 10.61
C ASP A 394 -17.59 -15.91 11.22
N GLU A 395 -17.66 -17.21 11.45
CA GLU A 395 -16.56 -18.03 11.98
C GLU A 395 -16.32 -19.21 11.04
N ILE A 396 -15.10 -19.32 10.51
CA ILE A 396 -14.69 -20.49 9.74
C ILE A 396 -14.58 -21.68 10.69
N ILE A 397 -15.28 -22.78 10.41
CA ILE A 397 -15.24 -24.01 11.21
C ILE A 397 -14.25 -25.00 10.57
N LYS A 398 -14.37 -25.17 9.25
CA LYS A 398 -13.58 -26.14 8.47
C LYS A 398 -13.40 -25.64 7.05
N ILE A 399 -12.19 -25.81 6.52
CA ILE A 399 -11.91 -25.68 5.09
C ILE A 399 -11.44 -27.04 4.57
N GLU A 400 -12.04 -27.48 3.47
CA GLU A 400 -11.60 -28.65 2.70
C GLU A 400 -11.20 -28.17 1.30
N ALA A 401 -10.08 -28.64 0.77
CA ALA A 401 -9.58 -28.13 -0.49
C ALA A 401 -8.77 -29.14 -1.31
N VAL A 402 -8.91 -29.05 -2.63
CA VAL A 402 -7.97 -29.61 -3.62
C VAL A 402 -7.21 -28.43 -4.21
N LEU A 403 -5.90 -28.36 -3.94
CA LEU A 403 -5.09 -27.15 -4.13
C LEU A 403 -3.92 -27.31 -5.12
N SER A 404 -3.66 -28.52 -5.60
CA SER A 404 -2.65 -28.80 -6.64
C SER A 404 -3.33 -29.24 -7.93
N GLY A 405 -3.20 -28.40 -8.96
CA GLY A 405 -3.67 -28.72 -10.31
C GLY A 405 -2.91 -29.91 -10.92
N THR A 406 -1.61 -30.01 -10.67
CA THR A 406 -0.75 -31.11 -11.14
C THR A 406 -1.21 -32.46 -10.58
N VAL A 407 -1.36 -32.54 -9.26
CA VAL A 407 -1.77 -33.78 -8.59
C VAL A 407 -3.21 -34.13 -8.95
N ASN A 408 -4.11 -33.15 -9.01
CA ASN A 408 -5.49 -33.40 -9.44
C ASN A 408 -5.56 -33.92 -10.87
N TRP A 409 -4.72 -33.41 -11.78
CA TRP A 409 -4.62 -33.91 -13.16
C TRP A 409 -4.11 -35.35 -13.17
N LEU A 410 -2.99 -35.64 -12.50
CA LEU A 410 -2.41 -36.99 -12.42
C LEU A 410 -3.41 -38.02 -11.89
N LEU A 411 -4.10 -37.72 -10.78
CA LEU A 411 -5.09 -38.60 -10.17
C LEU A 411 -6.37 -38.75 -11.00
N SER A 412 -6.72 -37.74 -11.81
CA SER A 412 -7.90 -37.81 -12.68
C SER A 412 -7.65 -38.56 -13.99
N GLU A 413 -6.39 -38.58 -14.46
CA GLU A 413 -5.97 -39.23 -15.71
C GLU A 413 -5.44 -40.65 -15.50
N TYR A 414 -5.26 -41.09 -14.26
CA TYR A 414 -4.87 -42.45 -13.93
C TYR A 414 -6.08 -43.37 -13.86
N ASP A 415 -6.14 -44.33 -14.78
CA ASP A 415 -7.16 -45.39 -14.89
C ASP A 415 -6.57 -46.80 -14.70
N GLY A 416 -5.30 -46.87 -14.29
CA GLY A 416 -4.55 -48.13 -14.17
C GLY A 416 -4.18 -48.81 -15.49
N SER A 417 -4.53 -48.26 -16.66
CA SER A 417 -4.18 -48.84 -17.97
C SER A 417 -2.71 -48.61 -18.34
N ARG A 418 -2.18 -47.43 -17.99
CA ARG A 418 -0.78 -47.02 -18.20
C ARG A 418 -0.05 -46.82 -16.86
N PRO A 419 1.27 -47.03 -16.81
CA PRO A 419 2.06 -46.76 -15.59
C PRO A 419 1.98 -45.30 -15.14
N PHE A 420 1.89 -45.06 -13.83
CA PHE A 420 1.84 -43.72 -13.24
C PHE A 420 3.11 -42.91 -13.56
N CYS A 421 4.27 -43.55 -13.70
CA CYS A 421 5.50 -42.87 -14.10
C CYS A 421 5.41 -42.22 -15.49
N GLU A 422 4.67 -42.82 -16.44
CA GLU A 422 4.47 -42.26 -17.77
C GLU A 422 3.51 -41.06 -17.74
N LEU A 423 2.55 -41.07 -16.82
CA LEU A 423 1.70 -39.92 -16.52
C LEU A 423 2.50 -38.73 -15.98
N VAL A 424 3.41 -38.99 -15.03
CA VAL A 424 4.28 -37.94 -14.47
C VAL A 424 5.17 -37.34 -15.57
N LYS A 425 5.79 -38.17 -16.42
CA LYS A 425 6.55 -37.69 -17.58
C LYS A 425 5.69 -36.87 -18.54
N GLU A 426 4.44 -37.27 -18.76
CA GLU A 426 3.52 -36.50 -19.60
C GLU A 426 3.19 -35.14 -18.98
N ALA A 427 2.91 -35.10 -17.68
CA ALA A 427 2.70 -33.84 -16.96
C ALA A 427 3.93 -32.92 -17.07
N MET A 428 5.14 -33.47 -16.97
CA MET A 428 6.39 -32.72 -17.17
C MET A 428 6.49 -32.16 -18.60
N ARG A 429 6.24 -32.99 -19.64
CA ARG A 429 6.28 -32.55 -21.05
C ARG A 429 5.27 -31.44 -21.35
N ARG A 430 4.10 -31.49 -20.70
CA ARG A 430 3.05 -30.46 -20.81
C ARG A 430 3.32 -29.22 -19.96
N GLY A 431 4.36 -29.24 -19.12
CA GLY A 431 4.68 -28.14 -18.20
C GLY A 431 3.66 -27.97 -17.08
N TYR A 432 2.99 -29.04 -16.66
CA TYR A 432 2.08 -29.02 -15.53
C TYR A 432 2.81 -29.13 -14.19
N THR A 433 3.93 -29.84 -14.14
CA THR A 433 4.75 -29.97 -12.93
C THR A 433 5.69 -28.79 -12.75
N GLU A 434 6.15 -28.60 -11.52
CA GLU A 434 7.38 -27.83 -11.26
C GLU A 434 8.60 -28.47 -11.97
N PRO A 435 9.75 -27.76 -12.11
CA PRO A 435 10.97 -28.33 -12.70
C PRO A 435 11.40 -29.65 -12.03
N TYR A 436 11.13 -29.78 -10.73
CA TYR A 436 11.25 -31.03 -9.98
C TYR A 436 9.84 -31.52 -9.57
N PRO A 437 9.32 -32.61 -10.15
CA PRO A 437 7.98 -33.12 -9.85
C PRO A 437 7.77 -33.59 -8.41
N GLY A 438 8.85 -33.84 -7.66
CA GLY A 438 8.75 -34.23 -6.26
C GLY A 438 8.13 -33.15 -5.38
N ASP A 439 8.26 -31.87 -5.74
CA ASP A 439 7.65 -30.76 -5.01
C ASP A 439 6.10 -30.84 -5.01
N ASP A 440 5.53 -31.33 -6.13
CA ASP A 440 4.09 -31.62 -6.25
C ASP A 440 3.71 -32.90 -5.50
N LEU A 441 4.50 -33.96 -5.65
CA LEU A 441 4.18 -35.32 -5.16
C LEU A 441 4.44 -35.53 -3.67
N LEU A 442 5.32 -34.74 -3.05
CA LEU A 442 5.50 -34.66 -1.60
C LEU A 442 4.37 -33.87 -0.93
N GLY A 443 3.59 -33.10 -1.71
CA GLY A 443 2.49 -32.30 -1.19
C GLY A 443 2.89 -31.03 -0.44
N ILE A 444 4.17 -30.64 -0.49
CA ILE A 444 4.72 -29.49 0.23
C ILE A 444 4.01 -28.20 -0.17
N ASP A 445 3.73 -28.01 -1.47
CA ASP A 445 3.00 -26.83 -1.94
C ASP A 445 1.55 -26.79 -1.41
N VAL A 446 0.89 -27.95 -1.33
CA VAL A 446 -0.46 -28.05 -0.78
C VAL A 446 -0.46 -27.78 0.73
N ALA A 447 0.54 -28.29 1.45
CA ALA A 447 0.75 -28.03 2.88
C ALA A 447 0.94 -26.53 3.16
N ARG A 448 1.77 -25.84 2.36
CA ARG A 448 1.94 -24.38 2.43
C ARG A 448 0.63 -23.63 2.19
N LYS A 449 -0.16 -24.03 1.19
CA LYS A 449 -1.44 -23.38 0.88
C LYS A 449 -2.47 -23.59 1.99
N ILE A 450 -2.60 -24.79 2.54
CA ILE A 450 -3.56 -25.03 3.64
C ILE A 450 -3.14 -24.34 4.94
N LEU A 451 -1.82 -24.24 5.21
CA LEU A 451 -1.30 -23.43 6.33
C LEU A 451 -1.72 -21.98 6.22
N LEU A 452 -1.60 -21.39 5.02
CA LEU A 452 -2.04 -20.02 4.79
C LEU A 452 -3.55 -19.86 5.01
N LEU A 453 -4.36 -20.77 4.50
CA LEU A 453 -5.82 -20.75 4.72
C LEU A 453 -6.17 -20.89 6.20
N ALA A 454 -5.46 -21.73 6.94
CA ALA A 454 -5.62 -21.88 8.38
C ALA A 454 -5.36 -20.55 9.09
N ARG A 455 -4.22 -19.91 8.79
CA ARG A 455 -3.84 -18.61 9.37
C ARG A 455 -4.84 -17.50 9.06
N GLU A 456 -5.29 -17.39 7.80
CA GLU A 456 -6.34 -16.42 7.43
C GLU A 456 -7.68 -16.70 8.12
N SER A 457 -7.97 -17.97 8.43
CA SER A 457 -9.17 -18.39 9.15
C SER A 457 -9.09 -18.13 10.67
N GLY A 458 -7.96 -17.60 11.16
CA GLY A 458 -7.72 -17.38 12.59
C GLY A 458 -7.07 -18.58 13.32
N PHE A 459 -6.72 -19.64 12.61
CA PHE A 459 -6.02 -20.81 13.17
C PHE A 459 -4.51 -20.57 13.07
N MET A 460 -3.92 -20.12 14.17
CA MET A 460 -2.52 -19.73 14.25
C MET A 460 -1.60 -20.95 14.35
N LEU A 461 -1.33 -21.56 13.20
CA LEU A 461 -0.50 -22.76 13.07
C LEU A 461 0.93 -22.42 12.59
N GLU A 462 1.89 -23.22 13.02
CA GLU A 462 3.24 -23.29 12.46
C GLU A 462 3.31 -24.30 11.30
N PRO A 463 4.32 -24.22 10.42
CA PRO A 463 4.49 -25.19 9.34
C PRO A 463 4.55 -26.64 9.82
N GLU A 464 5.15 -26.88 10.99
CA GLU A 464 5.30 -28.21 11.58
C GLU A 464 3.97 -28.79 12.10
N ASP A 465 2.95 -27.96 12.30
CA ASP A 465 1.61 -28.40 12.72
C ASP A 465 0.78 -28.98 11.56
N VAL A 466 1.29 -28.95 10.32
CA VAL A 466 0.60 -29.45 9.13
C VAL A 466 1.00 -30.90 8.87
N GLU A 467 0.11 -31.83 9.20
CA GLU A 467 0.29 -33.25 8.90
C GLU A 467 0.21 -33.49 7.38
N THR A 468 1.30 -33.95 6.76
CA THR A 468 1.36 -34.15 5.30
C THR A 468 1.65 -35.61 4.97
N GLU A 469 0.67 -36.30 4.39
CA GLU A 469 0.85 -37.63 3.81
C GLU A 469 1.23 -37.50 2.33
N PRO A 470 2.33 -38.08 1.85
CA PRO A 470 2.73 -37.99 0.45
C PRO A 470 1.65 -38.50 -0.53
N VAL A 471 1.61 -37.94 -1.73
CA VAL A 471 0.67 -38.36 -2.80
C VAL A 471 0.89 -39.83 -3.17
N LEU A 472 2.15 -40.26 -3.15
CA LEU A 472 2.54 -41.61 -3.51
C LEU A 472 2.57 -42.53 -2.28
N PRO A 473 1.89 -43.69 -2.35
CA PRO A 473 1.99 -44.72 -1.32
C PRO A 473 3.45 -45.10 -1.01
N GLY A 474 3.80 -45.13 0.28
CA GLY A 474 5.16 -45.38 0.77
C GLY A 474 6.10 -44.17 0.75
N GLY A 475 5.62 -42.98 0.37
CA GLY A 475 6.36 -41.71 0.44
C GLY A 475 7.37 -41.45 -0.67
N VAL A 476 8.04 -40.32 -0.66
CA VAL A 476 9.15 -40.01 -1.57
C VAL A 476 10.37 -39.67 -0.72
N PRO A 477 11.52 -40.34 -0.89
CA PRO A 477 12.73 -39.98 -0.17
C PRO A 477 13.14 -38.53 -0.48
N GLU A 478 13.57 -37.79 0.54
CA GLU A 478 14.06 -36.42 0.35
C GLU A 478 15.37 -36.39 -0.43
N GLY A 479 15.58 -35.32 -1.21
CA GLY A 479 16.87 -35.03 -1.84
C GLY A 479 17.24 -35.90 -3.05
N ILE A 480 16.29 -36.66 -3.60
CA ILE A 480 16.52 -37.45 -4.83
C ILE A 480 16.31 -36.61 -6.08
N ASP A 481 17.05 -36.90 -7.14
CA ASP A 481 16.81 -36.27 -8.44
C ASP A 481 15.55 -36.84 -9.14
N THR A 482 15.19 -36.21 -10.27
CA THR A 482 14.01 -36.57 -11.04
C THR A 482 14.06 -38.00 -11.60
N ASP A 483 15.22 -38.49 -12.01
CA ASP A 483 15.33 -39.83 -12.61
C ASP A 483 15.12 -40.91 -11.54
N HIS A 484 15.75 -40.75 -10.37
CA HIS A 484 15.53 -41.64 -9.22
C HIS A 484 14.08 -41.59 -8.72
N LEU A 485 13.44 -40.41 -8.72
CA LEU A 485 12.01 -40.28 -8.39
C LEU A 485 11.15 -41.11 -9.34
N LEU A 486 11.40 -41.01 -10.66
CA LEU A 486 10.66 -41.77 -11.66
C LEU A 486 10.87 -43.28 -11.52
N ASP A 487 12.07 -43.73 -11.15
CA ASP A 487 12.35 -45.13 -10.86
C ASP A 487 11.62 -45.63 -9.61
N ILE A 488 11.56 -44.83 -8.54
CA ILE A 488 10.78 -45.15 -7.34
C ILE A 488 9.28 -45.28 -7.67
N ILE A 489 8.74 -44.35 -8.47
CA ILE A 489 7.35 -44.42 -8.94
C ILE A 489 7.12 -45.73 -9.71
N ARG A 490 8.04 -46.08 -10.61
CA ARG A 490 7.95 -47.31 -11.40
C ARG A 490 8.00 -48.56 -10.52
N LEU A 491 8.89 -48.62 -9.53
CA LEU A 491 9.00 -49.73 -8.59
C LEU A 491 7.73 -49.90 -7.74
N ARG A 492 6.98 -48.82 -7.51
CA ARG A 492 5.78 -48.79 -6.68
C ARG A 492 4.47 -48.79 -7.45
N GLU A 493 4.51 -48.97 -8.76
CA GLU A 493 3.33 -49.04 -9.63
C GLU A 493 2.27 -50.02 -9.13
N GLY A 494 2.69 -51.18 -8.58
CA GLY A 494 1.77 -52.16 -8.01
C GLY A 494 0.93 -51.60 -6.86
N LEU A 495 1.54 -50.83 -5.96
CA LEU A 495 0.88 -50.22 -4.80
C LEU A 495 -0.02 -49.05 -5.21
N ILE A 496 0.44 -48.22 -6.17
CA ILE A 496 -0.36 -47.12 -6.74
C ILE A 496 -1.62 -47.69 -7.41
N ARG A 497 -1.46 -48.74 -8.23
CA ARG A 497 -2.56 -49.40 -8.91
C ARG A 497 -3.54 -50.06 -7.96
N GLN A 498 -3.05 -50.68 -6.90
CA GLN A 498 -3.89 -51.24 -5.85
C GLN A 498 -4.73 -50.15 -5.19
N THR A 499 -4.10 -49.04 -4.79
CA THR A 499 -4.79 -47.89 -4.17
C THR A 499 -5.88 -47.32 -5.08
N TYR A 500 -5.61 -47.21 -6.39
CA TYR A 500 -6.60 -46.81 -7.38
C TYR A 500 -7.76 -47.79 -7.48
N LYS A 501 -7.49 -49.10 -7.62
CA LYS A 501 -8.52 -50.13 -7.73
C LYS A 501 -9.43 -50.18 -6.51
N GLU A 502 -8.88 -50.07 -5.31
CA GLU A 502 -9.67 -50.06 -4.06
C GLU A 502 -10.67 -48.91 -4.00
N ALA A 503 -10.35 -47.75 -4.59
CA ALA A 503 -11.28 -46.63 -4.72
C ALA A 503 -12.29 -46.84 -5.88
N ASP A 504 -11.81 -47.31 -7.02
CA ASP A 504 -12.62 -47.52 -8.23
C ASP A 504 -13.70 -48.59 -8.03
N GLU A 505 -13.39 -49.70 -7.34
CA GLU A 505 -14.34 -50.76 -6.97
C GLU A 505 -15.49 -50.24 -6.09
N ARG A 506 -15.27 -49.13 -5.37
CA ARG A 506 -16.28 -48.46 -4.54
C ARG A 506 -17.00 -47.32 -5.26
N ASN A 507 -16.79 -47.14 -6.57
CA ASN A 507 -17.25 -45.99 -7.35
C ASN A 507 -16.78 -44.64 -6.76
N MET A 508 -15.58 -44.61 -6.19
CA MET A 508 -14.97 -43.42 -5.61
C MET A 508 -13.78 -42.95 -6.44
N LYS A 509 -13.43 -41.67 -6.33
CA LYS A 509 -12.25 -41.08 -6.97
C LYS A 509 -11.24 -40.62 -5.96
N LEU A 510 -9.98 -40.95 -6.20
CA LEU A 510 -8.86 -40.45 -5.41
C LEU A 510 -8.64 -38.96 -5.67
N LYS A 511 -8.55 -38.20 -4.58
CA LYS A 511 -8.25 -36.76 -4.58
C LYS A 511 -7.23 -36.48 -3.49
N TYR A 512 -6.32 -35.57 -3.76
CA TYR A 512 -5.36 -35.12 -2.77
C TYR A 512 -5.95 -33.92 -2.03
N VAL A 513 -6.47 -34.19 -0.84
CA VAL A 513 -7.34 -33.28 -0.09
C VAL A 513 -6.58 -32.70 1.08
N ALA A 514 -6.61 -31.37 1.17
CA ALA A 514 -6.17 -30.61 2.32
C ALA A 514 -7.38 -30.23 3.17
N VAL A 515 -7.25 -30.35 4.49
CA VAL A 515 -8.30 -30.00 5.46
C VAL A 515 -7.68 -29.18 6.58
N THR A 516 -8.35 -28.12 7.02
CA THR A 516 -8.00 -27.41 8.25
C THR A 516 -9.23 -27.02 9.04
N GLY A 517 -9.06 -26.98 10.37
CA GLY A 517 -10.00 -26.45 11.32
C GLY A 517 -9.25 -25.93 12.54
N LYS A 518 -9.97 -25.64 13.62
CA LYS A 518 -9.36 -25.10 14.84
C LYS A 518 -8.31 -26.07 15.42
N GLY A 519 -7.03 -25.67 15.34
CA GLY A 519 -5.91 -26.40 15.92
C GLY A 519 -5.39 -27.59 15.12
N TYR A 520 -5.81 -27.76 13.86
CA TYR A 520 -5.29 -28.82 13.00
C TYR A 520 -5.26 -28.42 11.52
N ALA A 521 -4.29 -28.95 10.79
CA ALA A 521 -4.25 -28.94 9.34
C ALA A 521 -3.63 -30.26 8.85
N SER A 522 -4.22 -30.84 7.81
CA SER A 522 -3.75 -32.11 7.26
C SER A 522 -3.87 -32.13 5.74
N VAL A 523 -2.97 -32.83 5.06
CA VAL A 523 -3.02 -33.08 3.62
C VAL A 523 -2.85 -34.57 3.38
N LYS A 524 -3.80 -35.19 2.67
CA LYS A 524 -3.77 -36.64 2.42
C LYS A 524 -4.51 -37.08 1.16
N LEU A 525 -4.18 -38.27 0.70
CA LEU A 525 -4.91 -38.94 -0.37
C LEU A 525 -6.24 -39.49 0.16
N THR A 526 -7.36 -39.03 -0.41
CA THR A 526 -8.72 -39.34 0.05
C THR A 526 -9.56 -39.86 -1.11
N ALA A 527 -10.31 -40.94 -0.88
CA ALA A 527 -11.33 -41.42 -1.79
C ALA A 527 -12.63 -40.61 -1.59
N THR A 528 -13.15 -40.03 -2.68
CA THR A 528 -14.34 -39.17 -2.68
C THR A 528 -15.47 -39.84 -3.47
N ASP A 529 -16.69 -39.82 -2.94
CA ASP A 529 -17.88 -40.40 -3.59
C ASP A 529 -18.63 -39.37 -4.46
N THR A 530 -19.63 -39.84 -5.22
CA THR A 530 -20.43 -39.05 -6.16
C THR A 530 -21.19 -37.87 -5.54
N SER A 531 -21.43 -37.88 -4.22
CA SER A 531 -22.10 -36.78 -3.51
C SER A 531 -21.13 -35.65 -3.14
N HIS A 532 -19.83 -35.94 -3.09
CA HIS A 532 -18.82 -34.95 -2.70
C HIS A 532 -18.46 -34.02 -3.87
N PRO A 533 -18.39 -32.68 -3.67
CA PRO A 533 -18.05 -31.74 -4.76
C PRO A 533 -16.73 -32.05 -5.48
N PHE A 534 -15.76 -32.63 -4.77
CA PHE A 534 -14.47 -33.04 -5.35
C PHE A 534 -14.56 -34.14 -6.39
N TYR A 535 -15.59 -34.98 -6.38
CA TYR A 535 -15.73 -36.09 -7.34
C TYR A 535 -15.80 -35.64 -8.80
N THR A 536 -16.39 -34.46 -9.02
CA THR A 536 -16.58 -33.88 -10.36
C THR A 536 -15.39 -33.08 -10.85
N LEU A 537 -14.33 -32.92 -10.05
CA LEU A 537 -13.13 -32.18 -10.46
C LEU A 537 -12.40 -32.89 -11.58
N LYS A 538 -12.06 -32.13 -12.61
CA LYS A 538 -11.34 -32.58 -13.80
C LYS A 538 -10.10 -31.72 -14.03
N GLY A 539 -9.12 -32.26 -14.75
CA GLY A 539 -7.94 -31.51 -15.17
C GLY A 539 -7.18 -30.87 -14.00
N SER A 540 -6.80 -29.60 -14.15
CA SER A 540 -6.04 -28.83 -13.16
C SER A 540 -6.93 -27.90 -12.29
N GLU A 541 -8.21 -28.24 -12.14
CA GLU A 541 -9.15 -27.49 -11.30
C GLU A 541 -8.76 -27.56 -9.82
N ASN A 542 -8.75 -26.41 -9.15
CA ASN A 542 -8.78 -26.31 -7.70
C ASN A 542 -10.22 -26.14 -7.21
N CYS A 543 -10.47 -26.61 -5.98
CA CYS A 543 -11.75 -26.48 -5.33
C CYS A 543 -11.57 -26.29 -3.83
N LEU A 544 -12.30 -25.36 -3.25
CA LEU A 544 -12.30 -25.06 -1.83
C LEU A 544 -13.73 -25.06 -1.32
N ILE A 545 -13.95 -25.72 -0.20
CA ILE A 545 -15.24 -25.84 0.48
C ILE A 545 -15.07 -25.21 1.87
N PHE A 546 -15.84 -24.16 2.14
CA PHE A 546 -15.84 -23.46 3.41
C PHE A 546 -17.09 -23.86 4.19
N THR A 547 -16.88 -24.50 5.34
CA THR A 547 -17.92 -24.70 6.35
C THR A 547 -17.74 -23.64 7.42
N THR A 548 -18.77 -22.82 7.63
CA THR A 548 -18.75 -21.73 8.61
C THR A 548 -19.94 -21.83 9.55
N LYS A 549 -20.00 -20.95 10.55
CA LYS A 549 -21.17 -20.83 11.43
C LYS A 549 -22.45 -20.58 10.62
N TYR A 550 -22.41 -19.68 9.63
CA TYR A 550 -23.58 -19.37 8.79
C TYR A 550 -23.73 -20.29 7.56
N TYR A 551 -22.63 -20.86 7.05
CA TYR A 551 -22.62 -21.82 5.94
C TYR A 551 -22.41 -23.26 6.44
N SER A 552 -23.13 -23.66 7.47
CA SER A 552 -23.01 -24.98 8.10
C SER A 552 -23.85 -26.05 7.40
N GLN A 553 -25.06 -25.72 6.96
CA GLN A 553 -25.95 -26.65 6.23
C GLN A 553 -25.60 -26.74 4.74
N TYR A 554 -25.21 -25.61 4.13
CA TYR A 554 -24.83 -25.51 2.72
C TYR A 554 -23.47 -24.82 2.63
N PRO A 555 -22.36 -25.58 2.62
CA PRO A 555 -21.02 -25.04 2.55
C PRO A 555 -20.82 -24.16 1.31
N LEU A 556 -20.03 -23.10 1.45
CA LEU A 556 -19.64 -22.25 0.34
C LEU A 556 -18.56 -22.96 -0.49
N VAL A 557 -18.76 -23.08 -1.80
CA VAL A 557 -17.82 -23.77 -2.70
C VAL A 557 -17.24 -22.79 -3.72
N ILE A 558 -15.91 -22.74 -3.81
CA ILE A 558 -15.19 -21.97 -4.82
C ILE A 558 -14.41 -22.94 -5.69
N LYS A 559 -14.61 -22.88 -7.01
CA LYS A 559 -13.98 -23.78 -7.97
C LYS A 559 -13.50 -23.01 -9.20
N GLY A 560 -12.33 -23.39 -9.73
CA GLY A 560 -11.83 -22.93 -11.01
C GLY A 560 -10.38 -23.34 -11.24
N PRO A 561 -9.69 -22.75 -12.23
CA PRO A 561 -8.31 -23.12 -12.55
C PRO A 561 -7.37 -22.83 -11.37
N GLY A 562 -6.60 -23.84 -10.96
CA GLY A 562 -5.71 -23.75 -9.79
C GLY A 562 -4.32 -23.17 -10.06
N ALA A 563 -3.97 -23.01 -11.33
CA ALA A 563 -2.68 -22.52 -11.81
C ALA A 563 -2.85 -21.92 -13.21
N GLY A 564 -1.87 -21.11 -13.62
CA GLY A 564 -1.83 -20.51 -14.95
C GLY A 564 -1.30 -19.08 -14.88
N VAL A 565 -0.45 -18.73 -15.85
CA VAL A 565 0.19 -17.41 -15.90
C VAL A 565 -0.86 -16.31 -15.99
N ASP A 566 -1.83 -16.42 -16.92
CA ASP A 566 -2.89 -15.42 -17.08
C ASP A 566 -3.75 -15.24 -15.83
N VAL A 567 -4.22 -16.33 -15.24
CA VAL A 567 -5.13 -16.28 -14.09
C VAL A 567 -4.41 -15.70 -12.86
N THR A 568 -3.13 -16.05 -12.67
CA THR A 568 -2.30 -15.55 -11.56
C THR A 568 -1.99 -14.06 -11.75
N SER A 569 -1.58 -13.64 -12.95
CA SER A 569 -1.31 -12.23 -13.27
C SER A 569 -2.58 -11.38 -13.14
N ALA A 570 -3.74 -11.90 -13.54
CA ALA A 570 -5.02 -11.23 -13.34
C ALA A 570 -5.37 -11.07 -11.85
N GLY A 571 -5.10 -12.08 -11.02
CA GLY A 571 -5.26 -12.00 -9.56
C GLY A 571 -4.37 -10.93 -8.93
N LEU A 572 -3.10 -10.83 -9.35
CA LEU A 572 -2.19 -9.76 -8.92
C LEU A 572 -2.73 -8.38 -9.32
N LEU A 573 -3.19 -8.24 -10.57
CA LEU A 573 -3.77 -6.98 -11.04
C LEU A 573 -5.00 -6.58 -10.23
N ALA A 574 -5.87 -7.54 -9.87
CA ALA A 574 -7.03 -7.28 -9.03
C ALA A 574 -6.62 -6.78 -7.63
N ASP A 575 -5.57 -7.34 -7.02
CA ASP A 575 -5.01 -6.85 -5.76
C ASP A 575 -4.44 -5.43 -5.87
N ILE A 576 -3.75 -5.12 -6.97
CA ILE A 576 -3.20 -3.78 -7.25
C ILE A 576 -4.33 -2.77 -7.42
N VAL A 577 -5.36 -3.11 -8.18
CA VAL A 577 -6.54 -2.24 -8.40
C VAL A 577 -7.28 -1.99 -7.08
N ARG A 578 -7.48 -3.01 -6.23
CA ARG A 578 -8.08 -2.82 -4.90
C ARG A 578 -7.29 -1.82 -4.05
N ILE A 579 -5.95 -1.88 -4.10
CA ILE A 579 -5.10 -0.89 -3.41
C ILE A 579 -5.33 0.49 -4.02
N ALA A 580 -5.31 0.64 -5.34
CA ALA A 580 -5.58 1.90 -6.01
C ALA A 580 -6.97 2.47 -5.66
N GLU A 581 -7.99 1.63 -5.54
CA GLU A 581 -9.34 2.06 -5.15
C GLU A 581 -9.40 2.57 -3.71
N SER A 582 -8.60 1.98 -2.81
CA SER A 582 -8.49 2.40 -1.41
C SER A 582 -7.86 3.79 -1.26
N VAL A 583 -7.07 4.24 -2.24
CA VAL A 583 -6.54 5.61 -2.34
C VAL A 583 -7.71 6.55 -2.62
N ARG A 584 -8.25 7.18 -1.58
CA ARG A 584 -9.34 8.16 -1.74
C ARG A 584 -8.74 9.47 -2.24
N VAL A 585 -9.36 10.02 -3.30
CA VAL A 585 -9.11 11.38 -3.79
C VAL A 585 -9.65 12.39 -2.77
#